data_AF-A0A1U7M4V3-F1
#
_entry.id   AF-A0A1U7M4V3-F1
#
_cell.length_a   1.000
_cell.length_b   1.000
_cell.length_c   1.000
_cell.angle_alpha   90.00
_cell.angle_beta   90.00
_cell.angle_gamma   90.00
#
_symmetry.space_group_name_H-M   'P 1'
#
loop_
_entity.id
_entity.type
_entity.pdbx_description
1 polymer ?
#
loop_
_entity_poly.entity_id
_entity_poly.type
_entity_poly.pdbx_seq_one_letter_code
_entity_poly.pdbx_strand_id
1 'polypeptide(L)'
;MNTTKVLEGIDKNYPYILFDRNNDIIKLNGSKQKMEKIPAIDSEGDYLGMITSTKENITFKDIEKSQFISSNFPMMKAVEFLFKEGLKVVPIVDDNNNYLGMFSLDRGYREILKGLENK
;
A
#
# COMPACT_ATOMS: atom_id res chain seq x y z
N MET A 1 -21.69 4.18 15.67
CA MET A 1 -20.32 3.76 16.03
C MET A 1 -19.37 4.56 15.16
N ASN A 2 -18.33 5.19 15.73
CA ASN A 2 -17.32 5.87 14.92
C ASN A 2 -16.54 4.78 14.16
N THR A 3 -16.59 4.80 12.83
CA THR A 3 -15.96 3.77 12.00
C THR A 3 -14.52 4.15 11.75
N THR A 4 -13.58 3.44 12.38
CA THR A 4 -12.13 3.60 12.14
C THR A 4 -11.82 3.40 10.66
N LYS A 5 -11.11 4.35 10.05
CA LYS A 5 -10.74 4.32 8.63
C LYS A 5 -9.39 3.64 8.43
N VAL A 6 -9.15 3.08 7.24
CA VAL A 6 -7.85 2.47 6.91
C VAL A 6 -6.67 3.43 7.07
N LEU A 7 -6.88 4.73 6.78
CA LEU A 7 -5.84 5.77 6.88
C LEU A 7 -5.19 5.85 8.27
N GLU A 8 -5.92 5.49 9.33
CA GLU A 8 -5.42 5.50 10.70
C GLU A 8 -4.44 4.34 10.98
N GLY A 9 -4.51 3.26 10.18
CA GLY A 9 -3.73 2.04 10.36
C GLY A 9 -2.65 1.79 9.31
N ILE A 10 -2.32 2.75 8.45
CA ILE A 10 -1.33 2.56 7.38
C ILE A 10 0.12 2.67 7.84
N ASP A 11 1.01 1.98 7.13
CA ASP A 11 2.45 2.22 7.15
C ASP A 11 2.83 3.27 6.11
N LYS A 12 3.05 4.51 6.58
CA LYS A 12 3.48 5.65 5.75
C LYS A 12 4.95 5.57 5.34
N ASN A 13 5.74 4.75 6.02
CA ASN A 13 7.17 4.57 5.73
C ASN A 13 7.41 3.30 4.90
N TYR A 14 6.35 2.69 4.38
CA TYR A 14 6.50 1.50 3.55
C TYR A 14 7.32 1.84 2.29
N PRO A 15 8.33 1.03 1.96
CA PRO A 15 9.16 1.18 0.78
C PRO A 15 8.37 1.36 -0.51
N TYR A 16 8.84 2.23 -1.40
CA TYR A 16 8.24 2.47 -2.71
C TYR A 16 9.32 2.75 -3.76
N ILE A 17 8.95 2.59 -5.02
CA ILE A 17 9.76 2.94 -6.19
C ILE A 17 9.15 4.19 -6.83
N LEU A 18 9.98 5.22 -7.00
CA LEU A 18 9.61 6.47 -7.64
C LEU A 18 10.07 6.48 -9.09
N PHE A 19 9.14 6.69 -10.01
CA PHE A 19 9.40 6.87 -11.44
C PHE A 19 9.30 8.35 -11.83
N ASP A 20 10.12 8.78 -12.78
CA ASP A 20 9.96 10.09 -13.42
C ASP A 20 8.99 10.02 -14.61
N ARG A 21 8.78 11.18 -15.25
CA ARG A 21 7.94 11.28 -16.46
C ARG A 21 8.50 10.54 -17.68
N ASN A 22 9.78 10.18 -17.68
CA ASN A 22 10.42 9.37 -18.70
C ASN A 22 10.36 7.87 -18.37
N ASN A 23 9.74 7.51 -17.25
CA ASN A 23 9.63 6.16 -16.73
C ASN A 23 10.96 5.56 -16.23
N ASP A 24 11.90 6.44 -15.87
CA ASP A 24 13.15 6.06 -15.22
C ASP A 24 12.98 6.03 -13.69
N ILE A 25 13.71 5.12 -13.04
CA ILE A 25 13.69 5.02 -11.58
C ILE A 25 14.51 6.15 -10.98
N ILE A 26 13.84 7.00 -10.22
CA ILE A 26 14.46 8.10 -9.47
C ILE A 26 14.96 7.62 -8.11
N LYS A 27 14.16 6.78 -7.44
CA LYS A 27 14.42 6.39 -6.04
C LYS A 27 13.78 5.06 -5.70
N LEU A 28 14.52 4.25 -4.93
CA LEU A 28 13.94 3.22 -4.06
C LEU A 28 14.10 3.69 -2.62
N ASN A 29 13.01 3.80 -1.87
CA ASN A 29 13.09 4.04 -0.43
C ASN A 29 13.04 2.71 0.31
N GLY A 30 14.05 2.33 1.10
CA GLY A 30 14.08 1.09 1.90
C GLY A 30 14.83 -0.09 1.27
N SER A 31 15.00 -1.18 2.03
CA SER A 31 15.76 -2.37 1.58
C SER A 31 14.88 -3.39 0.86
N LYS A 32 15.25 -3.82 -0.36
CA LYS A 32 14.50 -4.84 -1.13
C LYS A 32 14.38 -6.20 -0.41
N GLN A 33 15.27 -6.49 0.54
CA GLN A 33 15.63 -7.86 0.96
C GLN A 33 14.54 -8.65 1.71
N LYS A 34 13.36 -8.08 1.99
CA LYS A 34 12.28 -8.79 2.72
C LYS A 34 10.86 -8.58 2.20
N MET A 35 10.66 -7.89 1.08
CA MET A 35 9.31 -7.55 0.60
C MET A 35 8.92 -8.33 -0.65
N GLU A 36 7.73 -8.92 -0.69
CA GLU A 36 7.24 -9.63 -1.89
C GLU A 36 6.82 -8.64 -2.98
N LYS A 37 6.18 -7.52 -2.61
CA LYS A 37 5.71 -6.47 -3.53
C LYS A 37 5.99 -5.08 -2.99
N ILE A 38 6.32 -4.15 -3.89
CA ILE A 38 6.66 -2.76 -3.58
C ILE A 38 5.78 -1.84 -4.46
N PRO A 39 5.11 -0.82 -3.92
CA PRO A 39 4.36 0.15 -4.70
C PRO A 39 5.27 0.97 -5.62
N ALA A 40 4.79 1.19 -6.84
CA ALA A 40 5.36 2.11 -7.80
C ALA A 40 4.51 3.38 -7.84
N ILE A 41 5.17 4.53 -7.76
CA ILE A 41 4.55 5.85 -7.83
C ILE A 41 5.30 6.73 -8.82
N ASP A 42 4.63 7.74 -9.38
CA ASP A 42 5.30 8.74 -10.21
C ASP A 42 5.80 9.94 -9.39
N SER A 43 6.45 10.88 -10.08
CA SER A 43 7.00 12.11 -9.50
C SER A 43 5.95 13.06 -8.89
N GLU A 44 4.67 12.90 -9.23
CA GLU A 44 3.56 13.70 -8.71
C GLU A 44 2.91 13.04 -7.48
N GLY A 45 3.23 11.77 -7.23
CA GLY A 45 2.74 10.97 -6.11
C GLY A 45 1.63 10.00 -6.50
N ASP A 46 1.27 9.94 -7.78
CA ASP A 46 0.23 9.05 -8.28
C ASP A 46 0.65 7.60 -8.16
N TYR A 47 -0.28 6.78 -7.69
CA TYR A 47 -0.10 5.34 -7.63
C TYR A 47 -0.17 4.71 -9.02
N LEU A 48 0.89 3.99 -9.42
CA LEU A 48 1.01 3.35 -10.74
C LEU A 48 0.72 1.85 -10.70
N GLY A 49 1.00 1.19 -9.58
CA GLY A 49 0.88 -0.26 -9.43
C GLY A 49 1.86 -0.84 -8.41
N MET A 50 2.08 -2.15 -8.48
CA MET A 50 3.07 -2.84 -7.64
C MET A 50 4.13 -3.52 -8.50
N ILE A 51 5.32 -3.68 -7.93
CA ILE A 51 6.44 -4.38 -8.52
C ILE A 51 6.89 -5.49 -7.58
N THR A 52 7.14 -6.67 -8.11
CA THR A 52 7.74 -7.78 -7.35
C THR A 52 9.23 -7.49 -7.12
N SER A 53 9.66 -7.45 -5.85
CA SER A 53 10.97 -6.88 -5.47
C SER A 53 12.20 -7.71 -5.91
N THR A 54 12.00 -8.94 -6.38
CA THR A 54 13.06 -9.90 -6.71
C THR A 54 13.82 -9.55 -7.99
N LYS A 55 13.38 -8.54 -8.75
CA LYS A 55 14.05 -8.09 -9.98
C LYS A 55 15.26 -7.22 -9.69
N GLU A 56 16.39 -7.58 -10.29
CA GLU A 56 17.65 -6.81 -10.23
C GLU A 56 17.51 -5.49 -11.00
N ASN A 57 17.01 -5.56 -12.24
CA ASN A 57 16.74 -4.41 -13.09
C ASN A 57 15.23 -4.21 -13.20
N ILE A 58 14.72 -3.20 -12.48
CA ILE A 58 13.31 -2.83 -12.50
C ILE A 58 13.12 -1.76 -13.59
N THR A 59 12.06 -1.91 -14.36
CA THR A 59 11.61 -0.96 -15.38
C THR A 59 10.12 -0.70 -15.21
N PHE A 60 9.61 0.33 -15.86
CA PHE A 60 8.18 0.65 -15.84
C PHE A 60 7.28 -0.47 -16.39
N LYS A 61 7.81 -1.30 -17.30
CA LYS A 61 7.10 -2.47 -17.84
C LYS A 61 6.87 -3.56 -16.79
N ASP A 62 7.59 -3.50 -15.67
CA ASP A 62 7.46 -4.45 -14.57
C ASP A 62 6.36 -4.05 -13.57
N ILE A 63 5.70 -2.90 -13.79
CA ILE A 63 4.57 -2.45 -12.98
C ILE A 63 3.35 -3.31 -13.30
N GLU A 64 2.93 -4.09 -12.30
CA GLU A 64 1.69 -4.82 -12.33
C GLU A 64 0.57 -3.91 -11.81
N LYS A 65 -0.50 -3.76 -12.60
CA LYS A 65 -1.75 -3.20 -12.08
C LYS A 65 -2.24 -4.09 -10.94
N SER A 66 -2.38 -3.53 -9.76
CA SER A 66 -2.96 -4.22 -8.61
C SER A 66 -4.08 -3.41 -7.99
N GLN A 67 -4.90 -4.10 -7.21
CA GLN A 67 -5.94 -3.46 -6.42
C GLN A 67 -5.32 -2.50 -5.40
N PHE A 68 -6.04 -1.42 -5.12
CA PHE A 68 -5.76 -0.44 -4.07
C PHE A 68 -7.06 -0.14 -3.32
N ILE A 69 -6.96 0.48 -2.14
CA ILE A 69 -8.12 0.87 -1.34
C ILE A 69 -8.09 2.38 -1.08
N SER A 70 -9.26 3.04 -1.14
CA SER A 70 -9.39 4.45 -0.75
C SER A 70 -9.08 4.65 0.73
N SER A 71 -8.37 5.73 1.07
CA SER A 71 -8.05 6.14 2.44
C SER A 71 -9.26 6.28 3.37
N ASN A 72 -10.44 6.54 2.81
CA ASN A 72 -11.70 6.68 3.54
C ASN A 72 -12.41 5.35 3.79
N PHE A 73 -11.87 4.22 3.29
CA PHE A 73 -12.48 2.92 3.42
C PHE A 73 -12.52 2.44 4.88
N PRO A 74 -13.61 1.82 5.35
CA PRO A 74 -13.69 1.26 6.69
C PRO A 74 -12.60 0.20 6.93
N MET A 75 -11.87 0.31 8.05
CA MET A 75 -10.77 -0.61 8.35
C MET A 75 -11.22 -2.08 8.41
N MET A 76 -12.37 -2.35 9.01
CA MET A 76 -12.93 -3.71 9.07
C MET A 76 -13.21 -4.28 7.67
N LYS A 77 -13.76 -3.44 6.78
CA LYS A 77 -14.01 -3.84 5.40
C LYS A 77 -12.73 -4.06 4.61
N ALA A 78 -11.67 -3.30 4.89
CA ALA A 78 -10.36 -3.57 4.30
C ALA A 78 -9.81 -4.92 4.75
N VAL A 79 -9.87 -5.25 6.04
CA VAL A 79 -9.45 -6.56 6.56
C VAL A 79 -10.24 -7.70 5.91
N GLU A 80 -11.57 -7.58 5.82
CA GLU A 80 -12.41 -8.55 5.10
C GLU A 80 -11.99 -8.71 3.63
N PHE A 81 -11.71 -7.59 2.95
CA PHE A 81 -11.28 -7.58 1.56
C PHE A 81 -9.93 -8.28 1.38
N LEU A 82 -8.90 -7.92 2.17
CA LEU A 82 -7.59 -8.55 2.11
C LEU A 82 -7.69 -10.07 2.31
N PHE A 83 -8.51 -10.51 3.28
CA PHE A 83 -8.70 -11.93 3.53
C PHE A 83 -9.37 -12.66 2.36
N LYS A 84 -10.43 -12.08 1.78
CA LYS A 84 -11.15 -12.66 0.63
C LYS A 84 -10.27 -12.76 -0.62
N GLU A 85 -9.49 -11.73 -0.89
CA GLU A 85 -8.62 -11.67 -2.08
C GLU A 85 -7.28 -12.41 -1.86
N GLY A 86 -7.05 -12.98 -0.66
CA GLY A 86 -5.79 -13.66 -0.32
C GLY A 86 -4.58 -12.72 -0.27
N LEU A 87 -4.81 -11.42 -0.02
CA LEU A 87 -3.78 -10.38 0.03
C LEU A 87 -3.28 -10.18 1.46
N LYS A 88 -1.95 -10.10 1.62
CA LYS A 88 -1.32 -9.73 2.91
C LYS A 88 -1.26 -8.22 3.13
N VAL A 89 -1.12 -7.48 2.03
CA VAL A 89 -0.93 -6.03 2.01
C VAL A 89 -1.64 -5.42 0.80
N VAL A 90 -2.05 -4.15 0.92
CA VAL A 90 -2.66 -3.39 -0.17
C VAL A 90 -2.24 -1.92 -0.08
N PRO A 91 -1.99 -1.25 -1.21
CA PRO A 91 -1.74 0.19 -1.23
C PRO A 91 -3.01 0.98 -0.91
N ILE A 92 -2.81 2.08 -0.18
CA ILE A 92 -3.87 3.04 0.17
C ILE A 92 -3.62 4.33 -0.59
N VAL A 93 -4.66 4.83 -1.25
CA VAL A 93 -4.63 6.06 -2.03
C VAL A 93 -5.69 7.06 -1.55
N ASP A 94 -5.47 8.35 -1.81
CA ASP A 94 -6.52 9.36 -1.65
C ASP A 94 -7.51 9.37 -2.84
N ASP A 95 -8.46 10.31 -2.81
CA ASP A 95 -9.47 10.44 -3.86
C ASP A 95 -8.89 10.98 -5.19
N ASN A 96 -7.64 11.45 -5.19
CA ASN A 96 -6.90 11.93 -6.36
C ASN A 96 -5.87 10.91 -6.86
N ASN A 97 -5.91 9.64 -6.40
CA ASN A 97 -4.96 8.57 -6.73
C ASN A 97 -3.54 8.75 -6.16
N ASN A 98 -3.32 9.70 -5.23
CA ASN A 98 -2.03 9.84 -4.57
C ASN A 98 -1.80 8.68 -3.60
N TYR A 99 -0.64 8.04 -3.68
CA TYR A 99 -0.24 6.99 -2.74
C TYR A 99 0.06 7.54 -1.35
N LEU A 100 -0.58 6.98 -0.32
CA LEU A 100 -0.44 7.44 1.08
C LEU A 100 0.35 6.48 1.97
N GLY A 101 0.45 5.21 1.57
CA GLY A 101 1.10 4.16 2.35
C GLY A 101 0.52 2.78 2.08
N MET A 102 1.04 1.78 2.79
CA MET A 102 0.51 0.41 2.74
C MET A 102 -0.36 0.09 3.93
N PHE A 103 -1.43 -0.65 3.70
CA PHE A 103 -2.20 -1.30 4.75
C PHE A 103 -1.93 -2.80 4.74
N SER A 104 -1.65 -3.39 5.92
CA SER A 104 -1.43 -4.82 6.06
C SER A 104 -2.53 -5.49 6.88
N LEU A 105 -2.81 -6.74 6.57
CA LEU A 105 -3.83 -7.53 7.27
C LEU A 105 -3.53 -7.65 8.77
N ASP A 106 -2.28 -7.97 9.12
CA ASP A 106 -1.83 -8.08 10.52
C ASP A 106 -2.01 -6.76 11.28
N ARG A 107 -1.62 -5.64 10.68
CA ARG A 107 -1.75 -4.33 11.32
C ARG A 107 -3.21 -3.94 11.51
N GLY A 108 -4.03 -4.10 10.47
CA GLY A 108 -5.46 -3.86 10.55
C GLY A 108 -6.09 -4.63 11.69
N TYR A 109 -5.83 -5.94 11.74
CA TYR A 109 -6.34 -6.83 12.79
C TYR A 109 -5.93 -6.38 14.20
N ARG A 110 -4.66 -6.00 14.41
CA ARG A 110 -4.19 -5.47 15.70
C ARG A 110 -4.90 -4.19 16.12
N GLU A 111 -5.10 -3.24 15.20
CA GLU A 111 -5.78 -1.98 15.52
C GLU A 111 -7.26 -2.21 15.89
N ILE A 112 -7.92 -3.18 15.25
CA ILE A 112 -9.29 -3.58 15.61
C ILE A 112 -9.34 -4.15 17.02
N LEU A 113 -8.39 -5.03 17.39
CA LEU A 113 -8.33 -5.61 18.74
C LEU A 113 -8.12 -4.53 19.80
N LYS A 114 -7.19 -3.59 19.59
CA LYS A 114 -6.99 -2.45 20.50
C LYS A 114 -8.27 -1.63 20.69
N GLY A 115 -9.06 -1.45 19.64
CA GLY A 115 -10.34 -0.73 19.71
C GLY A 115 -11.43 -1.48 20.50
N LEU A 116 -11.27 -2.78 20.73
CA LEU A 116 -12.17 -3.60 21.55
C LEU A 116 -11.75 -3.63 23.02
N GLU A 117 -10.45 -3.61 23.32
CA GLU A 117 -9.92 -3.59 24.70
C GLU A 117 -10.13 -2.25 25.43
N ASN A 118 -10.29 -1.15 24.68
CA ASN A 118 -10.50 0.19 25.22
C ASN A 118 -11.99 0.59 25.35
N LYS A 119 -12.92 -0.38 25.28
CA LYS A 119 -14.38 -0.19 25.46
C LYS A 119 -14.87 -0.93 26.68
#